data_AF-A0A4Z1P3R6-F1
#
_entry.id   AF-A0A4Z1P3R6-F1
#
_cell.length_a   1.000
_cell.length_b   1.000
_cell.length_c   1.000
_cell.angle_alpha   90.00
_cell.angle_beta   90.00
_cell.angle_gamma   90.00
#
_symmetry.space_group_name_H-M   'P 1'
#
loop_
_entity.id
_entity.type
_entity.pdbx_description
1 polymer ?
#
loop_
_entity_poly.entity_id
_entity_poly.type
_entity_poly.pdbx_seq_one_letter_code
_entity_poly.pdbx_strand_id
1 'polypeptide(L)'
;MPPRLNLLQPPRAFPIRTRAPIERWRPSRVPQICTPRNRGYADASKDLPISPDQKGPNTEQDAIPHVSEEAAAMKKSMGETPPELEQGTPIEEIVAGDKEAQAKLPKVMKDALKAQKPSNSRSFSTSAIRRTDPYRGYLGPMGSPSQNTDGAIVGSGTEQITDAASRAIAQGVKFGLPTLPLPANYNLHHRYDPLIDQMVGLLIQHGKKDVARRNVDIILSHLRTSPPPKINPDRPLLPGHPPPSHLPLNPVLYLSLAIDSIAPLLRIRQQRGAAGGGMALALPLPLSLRRRRWTAINWILEAASKRKGRGSGKSMFATRIAEEIVAVVEGKSAIWVKREGLHKLGVAARANMMTKRRR
;
A
#
# COMPACT_ATOMS: atom_id res chain seq x y z
N MET A 1 7.58 68.49 -1.31
CA MET A 1 7.43 68.74 -2.76
C MET A 1 7.64 67.42 -3.50
N PRO A 2 6.70 66.96 -4.33
CA PRO A 2 6.93 65.77 -5.15
C PRO A 2 7.78 66.11 -6.39
N PRO A 3 8.61 65.17 -6.91
CA PRO A 3 9.43 65.42 -8.09
C PRO A 3 8.59 65.48 -9.37
N ARG A 4 8.88 66.48 -10.21
CA ARG A 4 8.22 66.72 -11.50
C ARG A 4 8.59 65.63 -12.51
N LEU A 5 7.60 64.93 -13.06
CA LEU A 5 7.77 63.97 -14.15
C LEU A 5 7.85 64.74 -15.49
N ASN A 6 8.97 64.62 -16.20
CA ASN A 6 9.15 65.17 -17.54
C ASN A 6 8.48 64.23 -18.57
N LEU A 7 7.35 64.67 -19.15
CA LEU A 7 6.53 63.89 -20.08
C LEU A 7 6.93 64.00 -21.56
N LEU A 8 8.10 64.59 -21.87
CA LEU A 8 8.52 64.86 -23.25
C LEU A 8 9.94 64.33 -23.53
N GLN A 9 10.19 63.05 -23.27
CA GLN A 9 11.35 62.34 -23.83
C GLN A 9 10.88 61.28 -24.83
N PRO A 10 11.47 61.22 -26.04
CA PRO A 10 11.17 60.15 -26.99
C PRO A 10 11.70 58.81 -26.47
N PRO A 11 11.00 57.67 -26.70
CA PRO A 11 11.43 56.38 -26.19
C PRO A 11 12.71 55.93 -26.90
N ARG A 12 13.79 55.73 -26.11
CA ARG A 12 14.99 55.04 -26.60
C ARG A 12 14.66 53.56 -26.81
N ALA A 13 14.69 53.10 -28.06
CA ALA A 13 14.56 51.69 -28.39
C ALA A 13 15.80 50.92 -27.90
N PHE A 14 15.62 50.06 -26.91
CA PHE A 14 16.65 49.08 -26.51
C PHE A 14 16.55 47.85 -27.42
N PRO A 15 17.58 47.51 -28.22
CA PRO A 15 17.58 46.25 -28.95
C PRO A 15 17.81 45.10 -27.97
N ILE A 16 16.75 44.34 -27.67
CA ILE A 16 16.84 43.09 -26.92
C ILE A 16 17.45 42.05 -27.86
N ARG A 17 18.76 41.84 -27.77
CA ARG A 17 19.40 40.66 -28.37
C ARG A 17 19.12 39.46 -27.48
N THR A 18 18.28 38.53 -27.95
CA THR A 18 18.11 37.23 -27.29
C THR A 18 19.42 36.46 -27.36
N ARG A 19 20.09 36.30 -26.22
CA ARG A 19 21.26 35.43 -26.10
C ARG A 19 20.82 34.01 -26.47
N ALA A 20 21.50 33.38 -27.44
CA ALA A 20 21.25 31.99 -27.78
C ALA A 20 21.35 31.13 -26.50
N PRO A 21 20.43 30.17 -26.27
CA PRO A 21 20.49 29.33 -25.10
C PRO A 21 21.81 28.55 -25.14
N ILE A 22 22.63 28.73 -24.11
CA ILE A 22 23.79 27.87 -23.86
C ILE A 22 23.25 26.45 -23.74
N GLU A 23 23.60 25.58 -24.67
CA GLU A 23 23.30 24.15 -24.60
C GLU A 23 23.87 23.60 -23.29
N ARG A 24 23.00 23.45 -22.30
CA ARG A 24 23.34 22.74 -21.08
C ARG A 24 23.48 21.29 -21.49
N TRP A 25 24.73 20.81 -21.60
CA TRP A 25 25.06 19.39 -21.60
C TRP A 25 24.31 18.75 -20.43
N ARG A 26 23.20 18.07 -20.74
CA ARG A 26 22.58 17.13 -19.81
C ARG A 26 23.40 15.86 -19.94
N PRO A 27 23.97 15.30 -18.86
CA PRO A 27 24.51 13.96 -18.94
C PRO A 27 23.34 13.03 -19.24
N SER A 28 23.29 12.56 -20.49
CA SER A 28 22.48 11.40 -20.85
C SER A 28 22.99 10.25 -20.00
N ARG A 29 22.13 9.71 -19.11
CA ARG A 29 22.41 8.41 -18.50
C ARG A 29 22.33 7.40 -19.62
N VAL A 30 23.48 6.93 -20.09
CA VAL A 30 23.55 5.69 -20.85
C VAL A 30 22.89 4.63 -19.97
N PRO A 31 21.83 3.93 -20.45
CA PRO A 31 21.28 2.84 -19.67
C PRO A 31 22.38 1.79 -19.54
N GLN A 32 22.84 1.53 -18.31
CA GLN A 32 23.61 0.32 -18.05
C GLN A 32 22.69 -0.85 -18.39
N ILE A 33 23.08 -1.62 -19.40
CA ILE A 33 22.49 -2.92 -19.68
C ILE A 33 22.88 -3.79 -18.49
N CYS A 34 22.02 -3.87 -17.49
CA CYS A 34 22.09 -4.94 -16.50
C CYS A 34 21.75 -6.23 -17.26
N THR A 35 22.77 -7.02 -17.57
CA THR A 35 22.54 -8.39 -18.03
C THR A 35 21.70 -9.10 -16.96
N PRO A 36 20.60 -9.78 -17.32
CA PRO A 36 19.87 -10.57 -16.35
C PRO A 36 20.82 -11.65 -15.83
N ARG A 37 21.22 -11.58 -14.56
CA ARG A 37 21.77 -12.74 -13.85
C ARG A 37 20.61 -13.72 -13.68
N ASN A 38 20.38 -14.54 -14.69
CA ASN A 38 19.59 -15.75 -14.54
C ASN A 38 20.33 -16.60 -13.50
N ARG A 39 19.76 -16.72 -12.30
CA ARG A 39 20.11 -17.85 -11.43
C ARG A 39 19.54 -19.09 -12.12
N GLY A 40 20.41 -19.93 -12.65
CA GLY A 40 20.02 -21.29 -12.98
C GLY A 40 19.62 -21.96 -11.67
N TYR A 41 18.33 -22.26 -11.53
CA TYR A 41 17.91 -23.23 -10.52
C TYR A 41 18.39 -24.60 -11.00
N ALA A 42 19.05 -25.35 -10.12
CA ALA A 42 19.34 -26.74 -10.36
C ALA A 42 18.04 -27.53 -10.16
N ASP A 43 17.44 -28.01 -11.24
CA ASP A 43 16.20 -28.80 -11.19
C ASP A 43 16.45 -30.26 -10.74
N ALA A 44 17.71 -30.68 -10.66
CA ALA A 44 18.12 -32.00 -10.20
C ALA A 44 18.89 -31.93 -8.87
N SER A 45 18.55 -32.79 -7.92
CA SER A 45 19.21 -32.90 -6.60
C SER A 45 20.69 -33.29 -6.65
N LYS A 46 21.22 -33.57 -7.84
CA LYS A 46 22.61 -34.00 -8.08
C LYS A 46 23.55 -32.84 -8.37
N ASP A 47 23.02 -31.65 -8.68
CA ASP A 47 23.83 -30.49 -9.11
C ASP A 47 24.06 -29.48 -7.98
N LEU A 48 23.84 -29.88 -6.72
CA LEU A 48 24.13 -29.05 -5.55
C LEU A 48 25.60 -29.22 -5.13
N PRO A 49 26.33 -28.12 -4.82
CA PRO A 49 27.68 -28.23 -4.30
C PRO A 49 27.66 -28.89 -2.92
N ILE A 50 28.31 -30.04 -2.81
CA ILE A 50 28.47 -30.78 -1.56
C ILE A 50 29.61 -30.12 -0.75
N SER A 51 29.28 -29.62 0.44
CA SER A 51 30.29 -29.15 1.39
C SER A 51 31.12 -30.33 1.90
N PRO A 52 32.45 -30.20 2.06
CA PRO A 52 33.33 -31.29 2.48
C PRO A 52 32.92 -31.93 3.82
N ASP A 53 32.26 -31.18 4.70
CA ASP A 53 31.89 -31.65 6.04
C ASP A 53 30.39 -31.99 6.21
N GLN A 54 29.57 -31.95 5.15
CA GLN A 54 28.11 -32.17 5.15
C GLN A 54 27.28 -31.43 6.24
N LYS A 55 27.87 -30.47 6.97
CA LYS A 55 27.20 -29.69 8.01
C LYS A 55 26.71 -28.37 7.45
N GLY A 56 25.39 -28.24 7.31
CA GLY A 56 24.75 -26.96 7.01
C GLY A 56 24.64 -26.07 8.26
N PRO A 57 24.42 -24.75 8.12
CA PRO A 57 24.40 -23.79 9.23
C PRO A 57 23.28 -23.99 10.26
N ASN A 58 22.37 -24.95 10.05
CA ASN A 58 21.30 -25.32 10.98
C ASN A 58 21.36 -26.81 11.38
N THR A 59 22.51 -27.47 11.23
CA THR A 59 22.68 -28.91 11.46
C THR A 59 23.68 -29.17 12.59
N GLU A 60 23.43 -28.55 13.73
CA GLU A 60 23.92 -29.09 15.00
C GLU A 60 22.95 -30.21 15.40
N GLN A 61 23.23 -31.44 14.95
CA GLN A 61 22.43 -32.62 15.25
C GLN A 61 22.42 -32.98 16.75
N ASP A 62 23.29 -32.37 17.57
CA ASP A 62 23.43 -32.65 19.00
C ASP A 62 22.52 -31.79 19.90
N ALA A 63 21.65 -30.94 19.31
CA ALA A 63 20.77 -30.04 20.07
C ALA A 63 19.28 -30.37 20.00
N ILE A 64 18.86 -31.39 19.23
CA ILE A 64 17.45 -31.79 19.11
C ILE A 64 17.29 -33.20 19.69
N PRO A 65 16.65 -33.36 20.87
CA PRO A 65 16.41 -34.67 21.44
C PRO A 65 15.41 -35.49 20.59
N HIS A 66 15.50 -36.82 20.66
CA HIS A 66 14.65 -37.71 19.89
C HIS A 66 13.17 -37.50 20.27
N VAL A 67 12.24 -37.66 19.32
CA VAL A 67 10.81 -37.28 19.46
C VAL A 67 10.13 -37.96 20.68
N SER A 68 10.64 -39.12 21.10
CA SER A 68 10.20 -39.81 22.32
C SER A 68 10.60 -39.09 23.62
N GLU A 69 11.75 -38.42 23.64
CA GLU A 69 12.27 -37.68 24.78
C GLU A 69 11.55 -36.32 24.93
N GLU A 70 11.21 -35.66 23.81
CA GLU A 70 10.41 -34.43 23.82
C GLU A 70 8.97 -34.69 24.33
N ALA A 71 8.36 -35.80 23.91
CA ALA A 71 7.05 -36.21 24.40
C ALA A 71 7.06 -36.55 25.91
N ALA A 72 8.15 -37.17 26.39
CA ALA A 72 8.34 -37.45 27.81
C ALA A 72 8.57 -36.18 28.64
N ALA A 73 9.35 -35.22 28.13
CA ALA A 73 9.59 -33.93 28.77
C ALA A 73 8.31 -33.08 28.85
N MET A 74 7.52 -33.07 27.77
CA MET A 74 6.21 -32.41 27.73
C MET A 74 5.24 -33.01 28.76
N LYS A 75 5.13 -34.34 28.86
CA LYS A 75 4.23 -34.99 29.84
C LYS A 75 4.69 -34.83 31.29
N LYS A 76 6.00 -34.87 31.55
CA LYS A 76 6.57 -34.52 32.87
C LYS A 76 6.25 -33.07 33.26
N SER A 77 6.28 -32.14 32.31
CA SER A 77 5.92 -30.74 32.56
C SER A 77 4.43 -30.53 32.81
N MET A 78 3.58 -31.41 32.26
CA MET A 78 2.12 -31.40 32.46
C MET A 78 1.67 -32.16 33.73
N GLY A 79 2.61 -32.75 34.49
CA GLY A 79 2.33 -33.41 35.77
C GLY A 79 1.69 -34.81 35.65
N GLU A 80 1.67 -35.41 34.46
CA GLU A 80 1.18 -36.77 34.25
C GLU A 80 2.34 -37.79 34.39
N THR A 81 2.06 -38.96 34.97
CA THR A 81 3.06 -40.03 35.14
C THR A 81 3.59 -40.50 33.78
N PRO A 82 4.92 -40.58 33.58
CA PRO A 82 5.49 -41.03 32.32
C PRO A 82 5.03 -42.47 32.02
N PRO A 83 4.68 -42.80 30.77
CA PRO A 83 4.26 -44.16 30.42
C PRO A 83 5.41 -45.14 30.67
N GLU A 84 5.12 -46.25 31.34
CA GLU A 84 6.05 -47.36 31.56
C GLU A 84 6.53 -47.90 30.21
N LEU A 85 7.85 -47.97 30.05
CA LEU A 85 8.57 -48.45 28.86
C LEU A 85 8.38 -49.96 28.58
N GLU A 86 7.46 -50.65 29.26
CA GLU A 86 7.20 -52.09 29.09
C GLU A 86 6.12 -52.41 28.04
N GLN A 87 5.37 -51.41 27.55
CA GLN A 87 4.59 -51.59 26.33
C GLN A 87 5.47 -51.32 25.11
N GLY A 88 6.06 -52.39 24.58
CA GLY A 88 6.90 -52.34 23.39
C GLY A 88 6.18 -51.71 22.20
N THR A 89 6.89 -50.87 21.45
CA THR A 89 6.42 -50.32 20.18
C THR A 89 6.21 -51.45 19.18
N PRO A 90 5.15 -51.41 18.36
CA PRO A 90 4.90 -52.43 17.35
C PRO A 90 6.11 -52.62 16.42
N ILE A 91 6.51 -53.87 16.16
CA ILE A 91 7.65 -54.23 15.31
C ILE A 91 7.56 -53.58 13.91
N GLU A 92 6.35 -53.32 13.44
CA GLU A 92 6.05 -52.68 12.15
C GLU A 92 6.61 -51.25 12.05
N GLU A 93 6.61 -50.49 13.16
CA GLU A 93 7.09 -49.10 13.18
C GLU A 93 8.62 -49.01 13.19
N ILE A 94 9.28 -49.97 13.86
CA ILE A 94 10.75 -50.06 13.90
C ILE A 94 11.30 -50.40 12.50
N VAL A 95 10.62 -51.31 11.79
CA VAL A 95 11.10 -51.78 10.48
C VAL A 95 10.72 -50.83 9.33
N ALA A 96 9.81 -49.88 9.55
CA ALA A 96 9.44 -48.88 8.54
C ALA A 96 10.59 -47.91 8.21
N GLY A 97 11.47 -47.61 9.18
CA GLY A 97 12.60 -46.69 9.03
C GLY A 97 13.86 -47.31 8.41
N ASP A 98 14.11 -48.60 8.64
CA ASP A 98 15.38 -49.26 8.31
C ASP A 98 15.28 -50.16 7.08
N LYS A 99 15.85 -49.69 5.96
CA LYS A 99 15.85 -50.41 4.66
C LYS A 99 16.61 -51.74 4.72
N GLU A 100 17.62 -51.84 5.56
CA GLU A 100 18.42 -53.06 5.74
C GLU A 100 17.68 -54.12 6.58
N ALA A 101 16.87 -53.69 7.55
CA ALA A 101 16.04 -54.59 8.35
C ALA A 101 14.89 -55.17 7.51
N GLN A 102 14.29 -54.38 6.62
CA GLN A 102 13.29 -54.85 5.65
C GLN A 102 13.81 -55.97 4.75
N ALA A 103 15.10 -55.96 4.40
CA ALA A 103 15.71 -57.00 3.56
C ALA A 103 15.85 -58.35 4.28
N LYS A 104 16.01 -58.34 5.61
CA LYS A 104 16.21 -59.55 6.43
C LYS A 104 14.91 -60.15 6.99
N LEU A 105 13.76 -59.50 6.78
CA LEU A 105 12.46 -60.01 7.23
C LEU A 105 12.03 -61.32 6.53
N PRO A 106 11.29 -62.21 7.22
CA PRO A 106 10.64 -63.36 6.61
C PRO A 106 9.61 -62.94 5.56
N LYS A 107 9.41 -63.77 4.54
CA LYS A 107 8.63 -63.45 3.34
C LYS A 107 7.18 -63.03 3.66
N VAL A 108 6.54 -63.67 4.63
CA VAL A 108 5.16 -63.39 5.05
C VAL A 108 4.98 -61.94 5.57
N MET A 109 5.96 -61.41 6.30
CA MET A 109 5.91 -60.04 6.84
C MET A 109 6.22 -58.98 5.76
N LYS A 110 7.07 -59.31 4.79
CA LYS A 110 7.33 -58.44 3.63
C LYS A 110 6.08 -58.24 2.77
N ASP A 111 5.27 -59.28 2.63
CA ASP A 111 4.03 -59.25 1.84
C ASP A 111 2.92 -58.45 2.56
N ALA A 112 2.84 -58.54 3.90
CA ALA A 112 1.92 -57.72 4.71
C ALA A 112 2.23 -56.22 4.61
N LEU A 113 3.52 -55.83 4.68
CA LEU A 113 3.94 -54.42 4.52
C LEU A 113 3.69 -53.87 3.10
N LYS A 114 3.76 -54.72 2.07
CA LYS A 114 3.42 -54.33 0.69
C LYS A 114 1.92 -54.15 0.49
N ALA A 115 1.10 -54.97 1.14
CA ALA A 115 -0.36 -54.88 1.03
C ALA A 115 -0.95 -53.61 1.67
N GLN A 116 -0.31 -53.07 2.72
CA GLN A 116 -0.75 -51.86 3.40
C GLN A 116 -0.34 -50.54 2.72
N LYS A 117 0.44 -50.56 1.62
CA LYS A 117 0.71 -49.34 0.84
C LYS A 117 -0.43 -49.09 -0.15
N PRO A 118 -1.33 -48.10 0.06
CA PRO A 118 -2.29 -47.72 -0.97
C PRO A 118 -1.55 -47.08 -2.15
N SER A 119 -1.55 -47.78 -3.30
CA SER A 119 -1.08 -47.23 -4.57
C SER A 119 -2.04 -46.13 -5.02
N ASN A 120 -1.76 -44.88 -4.63
CA ASN A 120 -2.50 -43.71 -5.08
C ASN A 120 -1.93 -43.20 -6.41
N SER A 121 -1.97 -44.03 -7.46
CA SER A 121 -1.74 -43.59 -8.83
C SER A 121 -3.07 -43.45 -9.57
N ARG A 122 -3.89 -42.48 -9.15
CA ARG A 122 -4.98 -41.98 -10.00
C ARG A 122 -4.42 -40.86 -10.88
N SER A 123 -4.34 -41.12 -12.18
CA SER A 123 -4.02 -40.11 -13.19
C SER A 123 -5.13 -39.07 -13.25
N PHE A 124 -4.92 -37.90 -12.64
CA PHE A 124 -5.83 -36.77 -12.80
C PHE A 124 -5.61 -36.13 -14.17
N SER A 125 -6.59 -36.26 -15.08
CA SER A 125 -6.66 -35.46 -16.31
C SER A 125 -7.22 -34.08 -16.00
N THR A 126 -6.41 -33.04 -16.18
CA THR A 126 -6.85 -31.64 -16.08
C THR A 126 -7.27 -31.12 -17.46
N SER A 127 -8.48 -31.47 -17.91
CA SER A 127 -9.14 -30.72 -18.98
C SER A 127 -10.01 -29.61 -18.36
N ALA A 128 -9.54 -28.38 -18.43
CA ALA A 128 -10.28 -27.21 -17.98
C ALA A 128 -11.40 -26.88 -18.99
N ILE A 129 -12.61 -27.36 -18.73
CA ILE A 129 -13.82 -26.83 -19.39
C ILE A 129 -14.13 -25.47 -18.77
N ARG A 130 -14.01 -24.40 -19.55
CA ARG A 130 -14.51 -23.08 -19.17
C ARG A 130 -16.04 -23.15 -19.08
N ARG A 131 -16.57 -23.19 -17.86
CA ARG A 131 -18.00 -22.93 -17.61
C ARG A 131 -18.28 -21.47 -17.94
N THR A 132 -19.18 -21.25 -18.89
CA THR A 132 -19.75 -19.95 -19.23
C THR A 132 -20.59 -19.45 -18.05
N ASP A 133 -20.32 -18.23 -17.59
CA ASP A 133 -21.08 -17.54 -16.55
C ASP A 133 -22.55 -17.33 -16.99
N PRO A 134 -23.56 -17.63 -16.14
CA PRO A 134 -24.97 -17.37 -16.42
C PRO A 134 -25.43 -15.95 -16.03
N TYR A 135 -24.54 -15.06 -15.59
CA TYR A 135 -24.89 -13.67 -15.24
C TYR A 135 -24.73 -12.72 -16.44
N ARG A 136 -25.59 -12.87 -17.45
CA ARG A 136 -25.81 -11.86 -18.50
C ARG A 136 -27.29 -11.59 -18.69
N GLY A 137 -27.97 -11.26 -17.59
CA GLY A 137 -29.43 -11.13 -17.52
C GLY A 137 -30.00 -9.74 -17.24
N TYR A 138 -29.18 -8.69 -17.12
CA TYR A 138 -29.70 -7.34 -16.87
C TYR A 138 -28.97 -6.31 -17.72
N LEU A 139 -29.48 -6.09 -18.94
CA LEU A 139 -29.41 -4.87 -19.76
C LEU A 139 -30.10 -5.21 -21.09
N GLY A 140 -31.40 -4.99 -21.16
CA GLY A 140 -32.22 -5.22 -22.36
C GLY A 140 -31.97 -4.15 -23.43
N PRO A 141 -32.08 -4.48 -24.73
CA PRO A 141 -32.15 -3.50 -25.80
C PRO A 141 -33.60 -3.04 -25.99
N MET A 142 -33.87 -1.76 -25.74
CA MET A 142 -35.06 -1.08 -26.26
C MET A 142 -34.65 -0.35 -27.53
N GLY A 143 -35.26 -0.71 -28.66
CA GLY A 143 -35.13 0.00 -29.94
C GLY A 143 -35.17 -0.93 -31.15
N SER A 144 -36.37 -1.17 -31.70
CA SER A 144 -36.56 -1.84 -33.00
C SER A 144 -35.91 -1.05 -34.14
N PRO A 145 -35.38 -1.70 -35.18
CA PRO A 145 -35.15 -1.06 -36.46
C PRO A 145 -36.45 -1.12 -37.29
N SER A 146 -36.97 0.06 -37.65
CA SER A 146 -37.97 0.20 -38.70
C SER A 146 -37.37 -0.30 -40.02
N GLN A 147 -38.00 -1.30 -40.63
CA GLN A 147 -37.79 -1.66 -42.02
C GLN A 147 -38.22 -0.47 -42.87
N ASN A 148 -37.29 0.13 -43.60
CA ASN A 148 -37.58 0.91 -44.80
C ASN A 148 -36.48 0.54 -45.80
N THR A 149 -36.84 -0.37 -46.69
CA THR A 149 -36.20 -0.54 -48.00
C THR A 149 -36.61 0.65 -48.85
N ASP A 150 -35.66 1.46 -49.30
CA ASP A 150 -35.63 2.01 -50.66
C ASP A 150 -34.45 2.96 -50.88
N GLY A 151 -33.83 2.85 -52.06
CA GLY A 151 -33.14 3.97 -52.70
C GLY A 151 -31.63 4.05 -52.51
N ALA A 152 -30.88 3.32 -53.33
CA ALA A 152 -29.50 3.70 -53.67
C ALA A 152 -29.49 5.07 -54.36
N ILE A 153 -28.56 5.96 -53.98
CA ILE A 153 -27.89 6.92 -54.89
C ILE A 153 -26.52 7.25 -54.29
N VAL A 154 -25.51 7.03 -55.12
CA VAL A 154 -24.11 7.44 -54.95
C VAL A 154 -24.04 8.95 -54.75
N GLY A 155 -23.49 9.37 -53.62
CA GLY A 155 -23.12 10.75 -53.34
C GLY A 155 -21.79 10.75 -52.59
N SER A 156 -20.72 11.07 -53.30
CA SER A 156 -19.40 11.38 -52.75
C SER A 156 -19.50 12.54 -51.76
N GLY A 157 -19.68 12.22 -50.49
CA GLY A 157 -19.68 13.16 -49.38
C GLY A 157 -18.90 12.53 -48.24
N THR A 158 -17.85 13.20 -47.81
CA THR A 158 -17.08 12.86 -46.62
C THR A 158 -17.97 13.00 -45.38
N GLU A 159 -18.78 11.99 -45.10
CA GLU A 159 -19.46 11.89 -43.82
C GLU A 159 -18.40 11.58 -42.77
N GLN A 160 -18.07 12.60 -41.99
CA GLN A 160 -17.24 12.45 -40.82
C GLN A 160 -17.97 11.49 -39.88
N ILE A 161 -17.50 10.25 -39.81
CA ILE A 161 -17.93 9.23 -38.85
C ILE A 161 -17.90 9.88 -37.46
N THR A 162 -19.02 10.34 -36.91
CA THR A 162 -19.07 11.11 -35.64
C THR A 162 -19.02 10.20 -34.41
N ASP A 163 -19.31 8.91 -34.59
CA ASP A 163 -19.44 8.00 -33.47
C ASP A 163 -18.10 7.33 -33.15
N ALA A 164 -17.61 7.53 -31.92
CA ALA A 164 -16.37 6.92 -31.44
C ALA A 164 -16.38 5.38 -31.58
N ALA A 165 -17.57 4.78 -31.50
CA ALA A 165 -17.79 3.35 -31.69
C ALA A 165 -17.51 2.90 -33.13
N SER A 166 -17.97 3.63 -34.15
CA SER A 166 -17.76 3.28 -35.56
C SER A 166 -16.32 3.58 -36.02
N ARG A 167 -15.68 4.62 -35.49
CA ARG A 167 -14.22 4.84 -35.65
C ARG A 167 -13.40 3.69 -35.07
N ALA A 168 -13.80 3.16 -33.91
CA ALA A 168 -13.06 2.10 -33.25
C ALA A 168 -13.17 0.74 -33.97
N ILE A 169 -14.33 0.46 -34.59
CA ILE A 169 -14.51 -0.72 -35.46
C ILE A 169 -13.61 -0.62 -36.69
N ALA A 170 -13.53 0.57 -37.32
CA ALA A 170 -12.62 0.83 -38.43
C ALA A 170 -11.13 0.70 -38.04
N GLN A 171 -10.80 0.88 -36.76
CA GLN A 171 -9.45 0.74 -36.20
C GLN A 171 -9.14 -0.69 -35.71
N GLY A 172 -10.00 -1.68 -36.01
CA GLY A 172 -9.78 -3.08 -35.67
C GLY A 172 -10.09 -3.46 -34.22
N VAL A 173 -10.77 -2.60 -33.47
CA VAL A 173 -11.12 -2.85 -32.06
C VAL A 173 -12.55 -3.40 -31.97
N LYS A 174 -12.71 -4.60 -31.40
CA LYS A 174 -14.01 -5.28 -31.28
C LYS A 174 -15.02 -4.56 -30.37
N PHE A 175 -14.52 -3.97 -29.28
CA PHE A 175 -15.30 -3.20 -28.32
C PHE A 175 -14.60 -1.85 -28.25
N GLY A 176 -15.29 -0.76 -28.59
CA GLY A 176 -14.68 0.53 -28.90
C GLY A 176 -13.57 1.04 -27.96
N LEU A 177 -12.76 2.00 -28.44
CA LEU A 177 -11.65 2.53 -27.66
C LEU A 177 -12.14 3.23 -26.38
N PRO A 178 -11.40 3.11 -25.25
CA PRO A 178 -11.70 3.87 -24.04
C PRO A 178 -11.48 5.37 -24.28
N THR A 179 -12.26 6.20 -23.59
CA THR A 179 -12.12 7.66 -23.64
C THR A 179 -10.83 8.09 -22.92
N LEU A 180 -9.91 8.71 -23.66
CA LEU A 180 -8.68 9.29 -23.12
C LEU A 180 -8.91 10.78 -22.78
N PRO A 181 -8.28 11.33 -21.72
CA PRO A 181 -7.33 10.69 -20.81
C PRO A 181 -8.01 9.73 -19.82
N LEU A 182 -7.36 8.60 -19.54
CA LEU A 182 -7.83 7.67 -18.51
C LEU A 182 -7.84 8.37 -17.13
N PRO A 183 -8.81 8.05 -16.26
CA PRO A 183 -8.84 8.61 -14.92
C PRO A 183 -7.64 8.09 -14.09
N ALA A 184 -7.19 8.89 -13.12
CA ALA A 184 -5.93 8.64 -12.41
C ALA A 184 -5.87 7.29 -11.68
N ASN A 185 -7.01 6.80 -11.18
CA ASN A 185 -7.17 5.56 -10.43
C ASN A 185 -7.10 4.29 -11.29
N TYR A 186 -7.11 4.39 -12.62
CA TYR A 186 -6.97 3.22 -13.51
C TYR A 186 -5.52 2.73 -13.62
N ASN A 187 -4.54 3.52 -13.18
CA ASN A 187 -3.16 3.09 -13.12
C ASN A 187 -2.96 2.09 -11.97
N LEU A 188 -2.36 0.92 -12.26
CA LEU A 188 -2.06 -0.12 -11.28
C LEU A 188 -1.30 0.40 -10.06
N HIS A 189 -0.34 1.31 -10.27
CA HIS A 189 0.50 1.88 -9.21
C HIS A 189 -0.20 2.98 -8.40
N HIS A 190 -1.26 3.58 -8.96
CA HIS A 190 -2.04 4.67 -8.36
C HIS A 190 -3.52 4.29 -8.27
N ARG A 191 -3.79 3.04 -7.88
CA ARG A 191 -5.15 2.50 -7.78
C ARG A 191 -5.98 3.20 -6.70
N TYR A 192 -5.34 3.51 -5.57
CA TYR A 192 -6.00 4.11 -4.40
C TYR A 192 -5.73 5.61 -4.33
N ASP A 193 -6.51 6.31 -3.50
CA ASP A 193 -6.27 7.72 -3.22
C ASP A 193 -4.86 7.91 -2.59
N PRO A 194 -4.07 8.91 -3.02
CA PRO A 194 -2.73 9.17 -2.49
C PRO A 194 -2.66 9.29 -0.96
N LEU A 195 -3.73 9.74 -0.29
CA LEU A 195 -3.75 9.78 1.17
C LEU A 195 -3.78 8.37 1.77
N ILE A 196 -4.60 7.47 1.23
CA ILE A 196 -4.68 6.08 1.67
C ILE A 196 -3.33 5.40 1.45
N ASP A 197 -2.74 5.55 0.27
CA ASP A 197 -1.41 5.01 -0.02
C ASP A 197 -0.35 5.55 0.95
N GLN A 198 -0.43 6.83 1.31
CA GLN A 198 0.47 7.44 2.27
C GLN A 198 0.25 6.90 3.69
N MET A 199 -1.01 6.71 4.13
CA MET A 199 -1.34 6.17 5.44
C MET A 199 -0.89 4.70 5.56
N VAL A 200 -1.15 3.88 4.53
CA VAL A 200 -0.62 2.51 4.44
C VAL A 200 0.91 2.54 4.54
N GLY A 201 1.57 3.45 3.83
CA GLY A 201 3.01 3.65 3.89
C GLY A 201 3.55 3.85 5.31
N LEU A 202 2.82 4.58 6.16
CA LEU A 202 3.21 4.87 7.55
C LEU A 202 2.85 3.75 8.52
N LEU A 203 1.87 2.93 8.19
CA LEU A 203 1.46 1.77 8.99
C LEU A 203 2.30 0.52 8.72
N ILE A 204 3.05 0.49 7.62
CA ILE A 204 3.94 -0.63 7.29
C ILE A 204 5.01 -0.77 8.36
N GLN A 205 5.10 -1.98 8.93
CA GLN A 205 6.19 -2.41 9.79
C GLN A 205 6.78 -3.69 9.21
N HIS A 206 8.10 -3.84 9.26
CA HIS A 206 8.82 -5.03 8.77
C HIS A 206 8.45 -5.43 7.32
N GLY A 207 8.14 -4.46 6.46
CA GLY A 207 7.72 -4.72 5.07
C GLY A 207 6.33 -5.33 4.89
N LYS A 208 5.54 -5.51 5.97
CA LYS A 208 4.21 -6.15 5.94
C LYS A 208 3.12 -5.20 5.44
N LYS A 209 3.07 -4.97 4.12
CA LYS A 209 2.09 -4.08 3.47
C LYS A 209 0.65 -4.57 3.55
N ASP A 210 0.42 -5.88 3.50
CA ASP A 210 -0.95 -6.42 3.53
C ASP A 210 -1.61 -6.24 4.89
N VAL A 211 -0.82 -6.33 5.98
CA VAL A 211 -1.30 -6.05 7.34
C VAL A 211 -1.67 -4.57 7.48
N ALA A 212 -0.83 -3.67 6.97
CA ALA A 212 -1.11 -2.25 6.96
C ALA A 212 -2.39 -1.92 6.16
N ARG A 213 -2.57 -2.49 4.98
CA ARG A 213 -3.80 -2.35 4.16
C ARG A 213 -5.03 -2.83 4.91
N ARG A 214 -4.98 -4.04 5.48
CA ARG A 214 -6.07 -4.59 6.31
C ARG A 214 -6.43 -3.67 7.47
N ASN A 215 -5.43 -3.07 8.14
CA ASN A 215 -5.69 -2.12 9.21
C ASN A 215 -6.40 -0.85 8.71
N VAL A 216 -6.03 -0.33 7.53
CA VAL A 216 -6.74 0.79 6.89
C VAL A 216 -8.17 0.41 6.54
N ASP A 217 -8.41 -0.80 6.02
CA ASP A 217 -9.76 -1.28 5.71
C ASP A 217 -10.64 -1.34 6.98
N ILE A 218 -10.06 -1.77 8.10
CA ILE A 218 -10.73 -1.77 9.42
C ILE A 218 -11.00 -0.33 9.91
N ILE A 219 -10.09 0.61 9.67
CA ILE A 219 -10.31 2.03 9.99
C ILE A 219 -11.50 2.57 9.19
N LEU A 220 -11.54 2.33 7.88
CA LEU A 220 -12.60 2.82 7.00
C LEU A 220 -13.95 2.17 7.32
N SER A 221 -13.98 0.87 7.67
CA SER A 221 -15.21 0.18 8.07
C SER A 221 -15.74 0.70 9.41
N HIS A 222 -14.85 1.04 10.35
CA HIS A 222 -15.23 1.69 11.60
C HIS A 222 -15.84 3.08 11.35
N LEU A 223 -15.23 3.91 10.48
CA LEU A 223 -15.78 5.22 10.13
C LEU A 223 -17.15 5.11 9.44
N ARG A 224 -17.39 4.04 8.69
CA ARG A 224 -18.67 3.77 8.03
C ARG A 224 -19.78 3.39 9.00
N THR A 225 -19.44 2.75 10.11
CA THR A 225 -20.39 2.26 11.12
C THR A 225 -20.54 3.20 12.31
N SER A 226 -19.61 4.14 12.49
CA SER A 226 -19.73 5.18 13.51
C SER A 226 -20.85 6.18 13.19
N PRO A 227 -21.53 6.72 14.22
CA PRO A 227 -22.54 7.74 14.03
C PRO A 227 -21.94 9.03 13.42
N PRO A 228 -22.76 9.89 12.80
CA PRO A 228 -22.31 11.18 12.30
C PRO A 228 -21.64 12.02 13.40
N PRO A 229 -20.43 12.56 13.15
CA PRO A 229 -19.69 13.32 14.16
C PRO A 229 -20.35 14.68 14.43
N LYS A 230 -20.29 15.11 15.69
CA LYS A 230 -20.73 16.46 16.10
C LYS A 230 -19.56 17.42 15.98
N ILE A 231 -19.63 18.34 15.02
CA ILE A 231 -18.54 19.29 14.74
C ILE A 231 -18.55 20.40 15.80
N ASN A 232 -17.39 20.69 16.39
CA ASN A 232 -17.24 21.81 17.30
C ASN A 232 -17.01 23.11 16.52
N PRO A 233 -17.75 24.20 16.80
CA PRO A 233 -17.60 25.47 16.09
C PRO A 233 -16.25 26.15 16.34
N ASP A 234 -15.67 25.96 17.54
CA ASP A 234 -14.37 26.56 17.92
C ASP A 234 -13.19 26.00 17.12
N ARG A 235 -13.34 24.79 16.59
CA ARG A 235 -12.31 24.08 15.82
C ARG A 235 -12.87 23.76 14.43
N PRO A 236 -13.00 24.78 13.57
CA PRO A 236 -13.55 24.59 12.24
C PRO A 236 -12.64 23.68 11.42
N LEU A 237 -13.28 22.84 10.62
CA LEU A 237 -12.62 21.93 9.69
C LEU A 237 -12.24 22.68 8.41
N LEU A 238 -11.78 21.96 7.39
CA LEU A 238 -11.41 22.56 6.10
C LEU A 238 -12.63 23.22 5.43
N PRO A 239 -12.55 24.45 4.91
CA PRO A 239 -13.70 25.10 4.27
C PRO A 239 -14.18 24.31 3.05
N GLY A 240 -15.50 24.32 2.80
CA GLY A 240 -16.10 23.57 1.70
C GLY A 240 -16.30 22.08 1.98
N HIS A 241 -16.15 21.63 3.23
CA HIS A 241 -16.45 20.25 3.58
C HIS A 241 -17.96 19.96 3.49
N PRO A 242 -18.38 18.73 3.15
CA PRO A 242 -19.78 18.34 3.15
C PRO A 242 -20.37 18.33 4.58
N PRO A 243 -21.70 18.34 4.73
CA PRO A 243 -22.33 18.24 6.05
C PRO A 243 -21.92 16.95 6.78
N PRO A 244 -21.95 16.94 8.13
CA PRO A 244 -21.48 15.80 8.93
C PRO A 244 -22.24 14.49 8.66
N SER A 245 -23.49 14.57 8.17
CA SER A 245 -24.30 13.41 7.78
C SER A 245 -23.71 12.59 6.63
N HIS A 246 -22.96 13.21 5.72
CA HIS A 246 -22.38 12.55 4.54
C HIS A 246 -21.06 11.80 4.85
N LEU A 247 -20.46 12.07 6.01
CA LEU A 247 -19.13 11.56 6.36
C LEU A 247 -19.11 10.03 6.56
N PRO A 248 -20.04 9.41 7.31
CA PRO A 248 -20.04 7.95 7.48
C PRO A 248 -20.24 7.19 6.16
N LEU A 249 -21.06 7.73 5.24
CA LEU A 249 -21.28 7.11 3.92
C LEU A 249 -20.00 7.13 3.06
N ASN A 250 -19.17 8.17 3.20
CA ASN A 250 -17.94 8.36 2.46
C ASN A 250 -16.70 8.34 3.38
N PRO A 251 -16.25 7.14 3.84
CA PRO A 251 -15.21 7.03 4.85
C PRO A 251 -13.84 7.54 4.36
N VAL A 252 -13.57 7.49 3.05
CA VAL A 252 -12.35 8.08 2.45
C VAL A 252 -12.36 9.59 2.59
N LEU A 253 -13.50 10.22 2.31
CA LEU A 253 -13.66 11.66 2.47
C LEU A 253 -13.56 12.04 3.95
N TYR A 254 -14.21 11.29 4.84
CA TYR A 254 -14.13 11.47 6.29
C TYR A 254 -12.67 11.46 6.78
N LEU A 255 -11.91 10.43 6.40
CA LEU A 255 -10.49 10.33 6.71
C LEU A 255 -9.69 11.52 6.14
N SER A 256 -9.93 11.90 4.88
CA SER A 256 -9.20 12.99 4.23
C SER A 256 -9.43 14.35 4.89
N LEU A 257 -10.68 14.63 5.25
CA LEU A 257 -11.10 15.85 5.93
C LEU A 257 -10.41 15.95 7.30
N ALA A 258 -10.44 14.86 8.08
CA ALA A 258 -9.80 14.82 9.39
C ALA A 258 -8.30 15.11 9.31
N ILE A 259 -7.60 14.49 8.36
CA ILE A 259 -6.16 14.67 8.19
C ILE A 259 -5.83 16.07 7.68
N ASP A 260 -6.52 16.57 6.66
CA ASP A 260 -6.23 17.86 6.05
C ASP A 260 -6.57 19.05 6.98
N SER A 261 -7.58 18.92 7.84
CA SER A 261 -7.91 19.92 8.86
C SER A 261 -6.80 20.08 9.91
N ILE A 262 -6.20 18.97 10.35
CA ILE A 262 -5.10 18.96 11.32
C ILE A 262 -3.76 19.33 10.69
N ALA A 263 -3.60 19.11 9.39
CA ALA A 263 -2.32 19.23 8.73
C ALA A 263 -1.68 20.62 8.93
N PRO A 264 -0.47 20.71 9.51
CA PRO A 264 0.17 21.99 9.75
C PRO A 264 0.59 22.62 8.41
N LEU A 265 0.39 23.92 8.25
CA LEU A 265 0.73 24.62 7.00
C LEU A 265 2.24 24.85 6.83
N LEU A 266 2.95 24.94 7.96
CA LEU A 266 4.37 25.24 8.01
C LEU A 266 5.09 24.30 8.98
N ARG A 267 6.41 24.20 8.82
CA ARG A 267 7.33 23.63 9.79
C ARG A 267 8.35 24.68 10.20
N ILE A 268 8.94 24.51 11.38
CA ILE A 268 10.04 25.37 11.82
C ILE A 268 11.36 24.65 11.51
N ARG A 269 12.23 25.30 10.76
CA ARG A 269 13.61 24.86 10.51
C ARG A 269 14.54 25.68 11.40
N GLN A 270 15.37 25.01 12.18
CA GLN A 270 16.42 25.67 12.94
C GLN A 270 17.64 25.90 12.05
N GLN A 271 18.03 27.15 11.83
CA GLN A 271 19.24 27.53 11.09
C GLN A 271 20.35 27.89 12.07
N ARG A 272 21.31 26.98 12.23
CA ARG A 272 22.45 27.14 13.14
C ARG A 272 23.27 28.39 12.78
N GLY A 273 23.63 29.19 13.79
CA GLY A 273 24.53 30.34 13.64
C GLY A 273 23.92 31.60 13.03
N ALA A 274 22.61 31.62 12.75
CA ALA A 274 21.95 32.78 12.12
C ALA A 274 21.36 33.80 13.11
N ALA A 275 21.19 33.42 14.38
CA ALA A 275 20.64 34.32 15.41
C ALA A 275 21.73 35.16 16.12
N GLY A 276 23.02 34.89 15.86
CA GLY A 276 24.14 35.41 16.64
C GLY A 276 24.53 34.47 17.79
N GLY A 277 25.72 34.66 18.37
CA GLY A 277 26.19 33.89 19.53
C GLY A 277 26.19 32.36 19.38
N GLY A 278 26.26 31.83 18.14
CA GLY A 278 26.16 30.39 17.86
C GLY A 278 24.75 29.79 17.95
N MET A 279 23.74 30.57 18.34
CA MET A 279 22.36 30.10 18.47
C MET A 279 21.70 29.86 17.12
N ALA A 280 20.76 28.91 17.09
CA ALA A 280 19.99 28.61 15.89
C ALA A 280 18.80 29.56 15.76
N LEU A 281 18.59 30.10 14.56
CA LEU A 281 17.43 30.93 14.24
C LEU A 281 16.28 30.04 13.77
N ALA A 282 15.11 30.19 14.40
CA ALA A 282 13.89 29.51 13.99
C ALA A 282 13.32 30.15 12.71
N LEU A 283 13.24 29.38 11.62
CA LEU A 283 12.71 29.83 10.33
C LEU A 283 11.45 29.05 9.96
N PRO A 284 10.26 29.69 9.88
CA PRO A 284 9.04 29.03 9.44
C PRO A 284 9.03 28.81 7.93
N LEU A 285 8.93 27.56 7.48
CA LEU A 285 8.90 27.19 6.06
C LEU A 285 7.57 26.53 5.69
N PRO A 286 6.96 26.88 4.54
CA PRO A 286 5.76 26.23 4.07
C PRO A 286 6.00 24.76 3.75
N LEU A 287 4.96 23.93 3.92
CA LEU A 287 5.00 22.50 3.65
C LEU A 287 4.21 22.14 2.39
N SER A 288 4.74 21.20 1.60
CA SER A 288 3.99 20.58 0.50
C SER A 288 2.85 19.71 1.05
N LEU A 289 1.75 19.54 0.30
CA LEU A 289 0.56 18.77 0.72
C LEU A 289 0.93 17.38 1.25
N ARG A 290 1.76 16.63 0.52
CA ARG A 290 2.22 15.30 0.96
C ARG A 290 2.93 15.36 2.30
N ARG A 291 3.78 16.37 2.54
CA ARG A 291 4.48 16.52 3.83
C ARG A 291 3.54 16.95 4.95
N ARG A 292 2.54 17.79 4.66
CA ARG A 292 1.48 18.19 5.61
C ARG A 292 0.69 16.98 6.10
N ARG A 293 0.20 16.15 5.16
CA ARG A 293 -0.49 14.88 5.47
C ARG A 293 0.40 13.91 6.24
N TRP A 294 1.68 13.80 5.88
CA TRP A 294 2.64 12.95 6.60
C TRP A 294 2.74 13.34 8.08
N THR A 295 2.91 14.63 8.38
CA THR A 295 3.01 15.11 9.76
C THR A 295 1.72 14.89 10.54
N ALA A 296 0.56 15.11 9.91
CA ALA A 296 -0.74 14.90 10.56
C ALA A 296 -0.98 13.42 10.89
N ILE A 297 -0.74 12.52 9.93
CA ILE A 297 -0.90 11.07 10.15
C ILE A 297 0.05 10.61 11.26
N ASN A 298 1.29 11.08 11.27
CA ASN A 298 2.24 10.72 12.33
C ASN A 298 1.76 11.17 13.72
N TRP A 299 1.18 12.36 13.85
CA TRP A 299 0.57 12.81 15.11
C TRP A 299 -0.65 11.99 15.51
N ILE A 300 -1.48 11.58 14.55
CA ILE A 300 -2.63 10.68 14.81
C ILE A 300 -2.13 9.33 15.32
N LEU A 301 -1.09 8.76 14.71
CA LEU A 301 -0.50 7.48 15.17
C LEU A 301 0.09 7.60 16.58
N GLU A 302 0.76 8.71 16.88
CA GLU A 302 1.31 8.98 18.22
C GLU A 302 0.21 9.19 19.28
N ALA A 303 -0.93 9.78 18.90
CA ALA A 303 -2.08 9.93 19.80
C ALA A 303 -2.81 8.59 20.00
N ALA A 304 -3.03 7.84 18.92
CA ALA A 304 -3.69 6.55 18.94
C ALA A 304 -2.91 5.50 19.72
N SER A 305 -1.58 5.53 19.70
CA SER A 305 -0.73 4.62 20.49
C SER A 305 -0.89 4.83 22.00
N LYS A 306 -1.16 6.07 22.43
CA LYS A 306 -1.38 6.43 23.84
C LYS A 306 -2.80 6.13 24.32
N ARG A 307 -3.75 5.88 23.42
CA ARG A 307 -5.11 5.47 23.81
C ARG A 307 -5.12 4.06 24.38
N LYS A 308 -5.86 3.89 25.47
CA LYS A 308 -6.17 2.57 26.05
C LYS A 308 -7.07 1.80 25.09
N GLY A 309 -6.75 0.52 24.86
CA GLY A 309 -7.62 -0.37 24.10
C GLY A 309 -8.87 -0.75 24.89
N ARG A 310 -10.03 -0.75 24.25
CA ARG A 310 -11.33 -1.17 24.83
C ARG A 310 -11.60 -2.69 24.77
N GLY A 311 -10.68 -3.49 24.25
CA GLY A 311 -10.91 -4.92 24.01
C GLY A 311 -9.65 -5.68 23.57
N SER A 312 -9.85 -6.91 23.14
CA SER A 312 -8.80 -7.80 22.62
C SER A 312 -8.98 -8.04 21.12
N GLY A 313 -7.88 -8.24 20.40
CA GLY A 313 -7.91 -8.65 18.99
C GLY A 313 -6.95 -7.90 18.08
N LYS A 314 -6.82 -8.43 16.86
CA LYS A 314 -5.91 -7.89 15.83
C LYS A 314 -6.37 -6.53 15.28
N SER A 315 -7.66 -6.21 15.40
CA SER A 315 -8.26 -4.94 14.96
C SER A 315 -8.06 -3.77 15.95
N MET A 316 -7.60 -4.04 17.17
CA MET A 316 -7.55 -3.04 18.26
C MET A 316 -6.67 -1.82 17.96
N PHE A 317 -5.61 -2.00 17.17
CA PHE A 317 -4.78 -0.87 16.77
C PHE A 317 -5.51 0.02 15.76
N ALA A 318 -6.19 -0.57 14.78
CA ALA A 318 -6.96 0.13 13.76
C ALA A 318 -8.17 0.87 14.37
N THR A 319 -8.88 0.25 15.32
CA THR A 319 -10.02 0.91 16.00
C THR A 319 -9.56 2.13 16.80
N ARG A 320 -8.43 2.07 17.52
CA ARG A 320 -7.87 3.24 18.22
C ARG A 320 -7.56 4.41 17.28
N ILE A 321 -7.04 4.12 16.09
CA ILE A 321 -6.79 5.14 15.06
C ILE A 321 -8.11 5.73 14.56
N ALA A 322 -9.11 4.88 14.29
CA ALA A 322 -10.42 5.33 13.84
C ALA A 322 -11.12 6.21 14.89
N GLU A 323 -11.07 5.83 16.17
CA GLU A 323 -11.61 6.65 17.25
C GLU A 323 -10.86 7.98 17.42
N GLU A 324 -9.55 8.03 17.14
CA GLU A 324 -8.81 9.30 17.06
C GLU A 324 -9.33 10.16 15.92
N ILE A 325 -9.51 9.60 14.73
CA ILE A 325 -10.06 10.32 13.57
C ILE A 325 -11.45 10.91 13.86
N VAL A 326 -12.33 10.15 14.53
CA VAL A 326 -13.63 10.67 14.97
C VAL A 326 -13.44 11.85 15.94
N ALA A 327 -12.60 11.69 16.97
CA ALA A 327 -12.32 12.76 17.94
C ALA A 327 -11.65 14.00 17.32
N VAL A 328 -10.90 13.84 16.23
CA VAL A 328 -10.32 14.93 15.45
C VAL A 328 -11.42 15.77 14.82
N VAL A 329 -12.37 15.14 14.13
CA VAL A 329 -13.47 15.83 13.43
C VAL A 329 -14.45 16.45 14.41
N GLU A 330 -14.66 15.82 15.56
CA GLU A 330 -15.39 16.42 16.67
C GLU A 330 -14.60 17.52 17.40
N GLY A 331 -13.35 17.81 17.03
CA GLY A 331 -12.55 18.84 17.69
C GLY A 331 -12.09 18.50 19.11
N LYS A 332 -12.25 17.26 19.60
CA LYS A 332 -11.88 16.85 20.97
C LYS A 332 -10.43 16.37 21.10
N SER A 333 -9.74 16.12 19.99
CA SER A 333 -8.38 15.56 20.00
C SER A 333 -7.35 16.55 20.58
N ALA A 334 -6.33 16.02 21.25
CA ALA A 334 -5.18 16.79 21.74
C ALA A 334 -4.26 17.27 20.60
N ILE A 335 -4.43 16.73 19.38
CA ILE A 335 -3.61 17.05 18.22
C ILE A 335 -3.83 18.49 17.76
N TRP A 336 -5.03 19.04 17.94
CA TRP A 336 -5.32 20.45 17.69
C TRP A 336 -4.42 21.39 18.49
N VAL A 337 -4.14 21.06 19.76
CA VAL A 337 -3.23 21.85 20.61
C VAL A 337 -1.79 21.78 20.07
N LYS A 338 -1.36 20.60 19.60
CA LYS A 338 -0.05 20.45 18.94
C LYS A 338 0.06 21.29 17.66
N ARG A 339 -0.97 21.28 16.82
CA ARG A 339 -1.05 22.09 15.58
C ARG A 339 -0.98 23.59 15.90
N GLU A 340 -1.80 24.04 16.85
CA GLU A 340 -1.87 25.42 17.28
C GLU A 340 -0.54 25.90 17.87
N GLY A 341 0.09 25.10 18.73
CA GLY A 341 1.42 25.41 19.27
C GLY A 341 2.47 25.62 18.19
N LEU A 342 2.49 24.78 17.16
CA LEU A 342 3.39 24.94 16.01
C LEU A 342 3.10 26.21 15.20
N HIS A 343 1.83 26.58 15.02
CA HIS A 343 1.46 27.80 14.30
C HIS A 343 1.77 29.05 15.12
N LYS A 344 1.53 29.04 16.44
CA LYS A 344 1.93 30.11 17.36
C LYS A 344 3.43 30.37 17.30
N LEU A 345 4.24 29.32 17.37
CA LEU A 345 5.70 29.43 17.22
C LEU A 345 6.10 29.96 15.83
N GLY A 346 5.41 29.53 14.77
CA GLY A 346 5.64 30.03 13.41
C GLY A 346 5.32 31.53 13.27
N VAL A 347 4.22 31.98 13.87
CA VAL A 347 3.80 33.40 13.86
C VAL A 347 4.74 34.27 14.70
N ALA A 348 5.26 33.75 15.81
CA ALA A 348 6.28 34.42 16.61
C ALA A 348 7.60 34.59 15.84
N ALA A 349 8.02 33.55 15.11
CA ALA A 349 9.26 33.55 14.32
C ALA A 349 9.14 34.18 12.92
N ARG A 350 8.03 34.86 12.60
CA ARG A 350 7.77 35.40 11.24
C ARG A 350 8.83 36.40 10.77
N ALA A 351 9.38 37.20 11.69
CA ALA A 351 10.39 38.21 11.39
C ALA A 351 11.70 37.60 10.85
N ASN A 352 12.00 36.36 11.27
CA ASN A 352 13.24 35.68 10.91
C ASN A 352 13.32 35.34 9.41
N MET A 353 12.18 35.28 8.71
CA MET A 353 12.13 34.99 7.27
C MET A 353 12.84 36.04 6.39
N MET A 354 12.94 37.28 6.85
CA MET A 354 13.59 38.37 6.11
C MET A 354 15.13 38.34 6.24
N THR A 355 15.67 37.46 7.09
CA THR A 355 17.13 37.36 7.27
C THR A 355 17.79 36.90 5.97
N LYS A 356 18.66 37.76 5.43
CA LYS A 356 19.32 37.57 4.13
C LYS A 356 20.11 36.26 4.18
N ARG A 357 19.79 35.33 3.29
CA ARG A 357 20.54 34.08 3.11
C ARG A 357 21.99 34.45 2.80
N ARG A 358 22.90 34.27 3.77
CA ARG A 358 24.34 34.28 3.48
C ARG A 358 24.58 33.12 2.51
N ARG A 359 25.03 33.45 1.30
CA ARG A 359 25.39 32.48 0.27
C ARG A 359 26.65 31.75 0.68
#